data_AF-B8LSZ6-F1
#
_entry.id   AF-B8LSZ6-F1
#
_cell.length_a   1.000
_cell.length_b   1.000
_cell.length_c   1.000
_cell.angle_alpha   90.00
_cell.angle_beta   90.00
_cell.angle_gamma   90.00
#
_symmetry.space_group_name_H-M   'P 1'
#
loop_
_entity.id
_entity.type
_entity.pdbx_description
1 polymer ?
#
loop_
_entity_poly.entity_id
_entity_poly.type
_entity_poly.pdbx_seq_one_letter_code
_entity_poly.pdbx_strand_id
1 'polypeptide(L)'
;MDLSNIFRLVNIAVGVIMVLGGISQFFPFGVGSLVVGIYVIIFGLIVGGLEFLPQIPDYVYRYASFLFSFLGRGGFYVFVGSIMLHDHVLRYIAGSIVGVIGLGYIALEFVPSIEPPTNMREADPSWGAEQV
;
A
#
# COMPACT_ATOMS: atom_id res chain seq x y z
N MET A 1 9.64 12.73 -15.98
CA MET A 1 8.40 12.32 -15.29
C MET A 1 8.49 12.86 -13.89
N ASP A 2 7.49 13.61 -13.42
CA ASP A 2 7.47 14.10 -12.03
C ASP A 2 7.47 12.91 -11.06
N LEU A 3 8.24 13.04 -9.97
CA LEU A 3 8.43 12.01 -8.96
C LEU A 3 7.09 11.49 -8.39
N SER A 4 6.10 12.38 -8.28
CA SER A 4 4.73 12.07 -7.86
C SER A 4 4.03 11.05 -8.78
N ASN A 5 4.19 11.17 -10.11
CA ASN A 5 3.61 10.24 -11.07
C ASN A 5 4.28 8.86 -10.99
N ILE A 6 5.58 8.83 -10.69
CA ILE A 6 6.33 7.57 -10.50
C ILE A 6 5.79 6.84 -9.26
N PHE A 7 5.62 7.53 -8.13
CA PHE A 7 5.06 6.92 -6.93
C PHE A 7 3.64 6.40 -7.13
N ARG A 8 2.78 7.19 -7.77
CA ARG A 8 1.43 6.76 -8.10
C ARG A 8 1.44 5.49 -8.96
N LEU A 9 2.31 5.42 -9.97
CA LEU A 9 2.45 4.25 -10.83
C LEU A 9 2.92 3.02 -10.05
N VAL A 10 3.93 3.18 -9.18
CA VAL A 10 4.43 2.10 -8.32
C VAL A 10 3.33 1.58 -7.39
N ASN A 11 2.56 2.47 -6.78
CA ASN A 11 1.47 2.10 -5.89
C ASN A 11 0.35 1.33 -6.61
N ILE A 12 -0.02 1.76 -7.82
CA ILE A 12 -0.98 1.04 -8.66
C ILE A 12 -0.42 -0.34 -9.03
N ALA A 13 0.85 -0.41 -9.41
CA ALA A 13 1.50 -1.69 -9.73
C ALA A 13 1.50 -2.66 -8.53
N VAL A 14 1.83 -2.16 -7.33
CA VAL A 14 1.76 -2.94 -6.09
C VAL A 14 0.33 -3.42 -5.83
N GLY A 15 -0.67 -2.54 -5.96
CA GLY A 15 -2.08 -2.90 -5.79
C GLY A 15 -2.53 -4.01 -6.75
N VAL A 16 -2.13 -3.93 -8.03
CA VAL A 16 -2.42 -4.97 -9.03
C VAL A 16 -1.72 -6.29 -8.67
N ILE A 17 -0.45 -6.25 -8.28
CA ILE A 17 0.31 -7.46 -7.86
C ILE A 17 -0.34 -8.10 -6.63
N MET A 18 -0.81 -7.31 -5.67
CA MET A 18 -1.55 -7.80 -4.50
C MET A 18 -2.85 -8.49 -4.92
N VAL A 19 -3.67 -7.86 -5.76
CA VAL A 19 -4.94 -8.48 -6.21
C VAL A 19 -4.70 -9.79 -6.96
N LEU A 20 -3.76 -9.81 -7.92
CA LEU A 20 -3.41 -11.02 -8.66
C LEU A 20 -2.81 -12.10 -7.75
N GLY A 21 -1.95 -11.69 -6.81
CA GLY A 21 -1.36 -12.56 -5.80
C GLY A 21 -2.40 -13.19 -4.88
N GLY A 22 -3.37 -12.40 -4.40
CA GLY A 22 -4.48 -12.89 -3.57
C GLY A 22 -5.42 -13.81 -4.33
N ILE A 23 -5.72 -13.55 -5.61
CA ILE A 23 -6.50 -14.48 -6.46
C ILE A 23 -5.76 -15.81 -6.63
N SER A 24 -4.44 -15.75 -6.85
CA SER A 24 -3.62 -16.97 -6.92
C SER A 24 -3.66 -17.75 -5.61
N GLN A 25 -4.04 -17.12 -4.48
CA GLN A 25 -4.09 -17.74 -3.17
C GLN A 25 -5.19 -18.79 -3.00
N PHE A 26 -6.23 -18.71 -3.84
CA PHE A 26 -7.37 -19.63 -3.86
C PHE A 26 -7.02 -21.03 -4.39
N PHE A 27 -5.87 -21.19 -5.04
CA PHE A 27 -5.41 -22.45 -5.62
C PHE A 27 -4.03 -22.80 -5.06
N PRO A 28 -3.87 -23.85 -4.22
CA PRO A 28 -4.82 -24.86 -3.75
C PRO A 28 -5.71 -24.42 -2.58
N PHE A 29 -6.89 -25.05 -2.46
CA PHE A 29 -7.94 -24.66 -1.53
C PHE A 29 -7.59 -25.01 -0.08
N GLY A 30 -7.42 -23.99 0.76
CA GLY A 30 -7.22 -24.11 2.20
C GLY A 30 -7.91 -22.95 2.91
N VAL A 31 -8.48 -23.18 4.08
CA VAL A 31 -9.20 -22.12 4.81
C VAL A 31 -8.25 -20.97 5.17
N GLY A 32 -7.01 -21.28 5.54
CA GLY A 32 -5.98 -20.27 5.81
C GLY A 32 -5.58 -19.47 4.57
N SER A 33 -5.37 -20.13 3.43
CA SER A 33 -5.02 -19.48 2.16
C SER A 33 -6.18 -18.62 1.63
N LEU A 34 -7.42 -19.06 1.84
CA LEU A 34 -8.63 -18.29 1.52
C LEU A 34 -8.70 -16.99 2.31
N VAL A 35 -8.55 -17.06 3.64
CA VAL A 35 -8.61 -15.89 4.51
C VAL A 35 -7.51 -14.89 4.15
N VAL A 36 -6.27 -15.35 4.02
CA VAL A 36 -5.14 -14.49 3.63
C VAL A 36 -5.36 -13.90 2.23
N GLY A 37 -5.85 -14.69 1.27
CA GLY A 37 -6.16 -14.22 -0.08
C GLY A 37 -7.20 -13.09 -0.11
N ILE A 38 -8.27 -13.21 0.69
CA ILE A 38 -9.29 -12.16 0.84
C ILE A 38 -8.66 -10.88 1.41
N TYR A 39 -7.84 -10.98 2.47
CA TYR A 39 -7.17 -9.82 3.04
C TYR A 39 -6.24 -9.14 2.02
N VAL A 40 -5.42 -9.92 1.31
CA VAL A 40 -4.50 -9.39 0.30
C VAL A 40 -5.24 -8.69 -0.84
N ILE A 41 -6.38 -9.22 -1.30
CA ILE A 41 -7.22 -8.58 -2.33
C ILE A 41 -7.79 -7.26 -1.81
N ILE A 42 -8.39 -7.25 -0.62
CA ILE A 42 -8.96 -6.03 -0.02
C ILE A 42 -7.87 -4.96 0.12
N PHE A 43 -6.70 -5.34 0.64
CA PHE A 43 -5.57 -4.45 0.76
C PHE A 43 -5.05 -3.93 -0.58
N GLY A 44 -4.96 -4.78 -1.60
CA GLY A 44 -4.59 -4.36 -2.96
C GLY A 44 -5.59 -3.37 -3.56
N LEU A 45 -6.89 -3.59 -3.34
CA LEU A 45 -7.95 -2.68 -3.79
C LEU A 45 -7.91 -1.34 -3.04
N ILE A 46 -7.63 -1.33 -1.73
CA ILE A 46 -7.47 -0.09 -0.96
C ILE A 46 -6.26 0.68 -1.49
N VAL A 47 -5.10 0.04 -1.62
CA VAL A 47 -3.86 0.68 -2.09
C VAL A 47 -4.02 1.25 -3.50
N GLY A 48 -4.64 0.49 -4.41
CA GLY A 48 -4.92 0.96 -5.76
C GLY A 48 -5.99 2.06 -5.79
N GLY A 49 -7.09 1.88 -5.04
CA GLY A 49 -8.21 2.82 -4.98
C GLY A 49 -7.84 4.19 -4.42
N LEU A 50 -6.96 4.24 -3.41
CA LEU A 50 -6.44 5.49 -2.85
C LEU A 50 -5.71 6.35 -3.90
N GLU A 51 -5.14 5.75 -4.94
CA GLU A 51 -4.48 6.50 -6.02
C GLU A 51 -5.44 7.06 -7.07
N PHE A 52 -6.64 6.49 -7.18
CA PHE A 52 -7.68 6.97 -8.10
C PHE A 52 -8.61 8.00 -7.45
N LEU A 53 -8.58 8.17 -6.13
CA LEU A 53 -9.37 9.17 -5.40
C LEU A 53 -8.71 10.56 -5.52
N PRO A 54 -9.32 11.52 -6.24
CA PRO A 54 -8.73 12.86 -6.42
C PRO A 54 -8.79 13.72 -5.16
N GLN A 55 -9.74 13.44 -4.27
CA GLN A 55 -9.88 14.01 -2.94
C GLN A 55 -10.12 12.86 -1.95
N ILE A 56 -9.16 12.66 -1.05
CA ILE A 56 -9.27 11.63 -0.02
C ILE A 56 -10.19 12.17 1.09
N PRO A 57 -11.26 11.46 1.45
CA PRO A 57 -12.15 11.88 2.51
C PRO A 57 -11.46 11.91 3.88
N ASP A 58 -11.79 12.91 4.73
CA ASP A 58 -11.15 13.13 6.04
C ASP A 58 -11.21 11.92 6.99
N TYR A 59 -12.23 11.08 6.87
CA TYR A 59 -12.35 9.85 7.65
C TYR A 59 -11.24 8.84 7.34
N VAL A 60 -10.76 8.76 6.09
CA VAL A 60 -9.69 7.84 5.70
C VAL A 60 -8.36 8.31 6.29
N TYR A 61 -8.10 9.62 6.28
CA TYR A 61 -6.93 10.20 6.96
C TYR A 61 -6.92 9.91 8.45
N ARG A 62 -8.09 9.99 9.11
CA ARG A 62 -8.20 9.76 10.55
C ARG A 62 -7.90 8.32 10.98
N TYR A 63 -8.35 7.33 10.22
CA TYR A 63 -8.22 5.92 10.60
C TYR A 63 -7.05 5.19 9.92
N ALA A 64 -6.59 5.67 8.76
CA ALA A 64 -5.55 5.03 7.97
C ALA A 64 -4.35 5.96 7.73
N SER A 65 -4.03 6.82 8.70
CA SER A 65 -2.90 7.76 8.66
C SER A 65 -1.57 7.09 8.28
N PHE A 66 -1.37 5.82 8.65
CA PHE A 66 -0.16 5.06 8.31
C PHE A 66 -0.02 4.78 6.80
N LEU A 67 -1.11 4.66 6.03
CA LEU A 67 -1.02 4.42 4.58
C LEU A 67 -0.57 5.68 3.81
N PHE A 68 -0.64 6.84 4.45
CA PHE A 68 -0.24 8.14 3.89
C PHE A 68 1.19 8.55 4.27
N SER A 69 1.91 7.76 5.07
CA SER A 69 3.33 7.96 5.39
C SER A 69 4.21 6.95 4.63
N PHE A 70 5.43 7.35 4.22
CA PHE A 70 6.38 6.46 3.54
C PHE A 70 6.75 5.26 4.42
N LEU A 71 7.04 5.49 5.71
CA LEU A 71 7.33 4.45 6.69
C LEU A 71 6.13 3.52 6.91
N GLY A 72 4.94 4.08 7.11
CA GLY A 72 3.73 3.28 7.38
C GLY A 72 3.31 2.43 6.18
N ARG A 73 3.38 3.01 4.97
CA ARG A 73 3.08 2.30 3.71
C ARG A 73 4.16 1.27 3.37
N GLY A 74 5.42 1.60 3.59
CA GLY A 74 6.54 0.67 3.41
C GLY A 74 6.46 -0.53 4.35
N GLY A 75 6.20 -0.29 5.64
CA GLY A 75 5.98 -1.36 6.62
C GLY A 75 4.78 -2.24 6.27
N PHE A 76 3.69 -1.64 5.78
CA PHE A 76 2.53 -2.37 5.29
C PHE A 76 2.85 -3.25 4.08
N TYR A 77 3.62 -2.75 3.10
CA TYR A 77 4.05 -3.55 1.96
C TYR A 77 4.97 -4.71 2.36
N VAL A 78 5.87 -4.50 3.34
CA VAL A 78 6.70 -5.60 3.89
C VAL A 78 5.82 -6.65 4.56
N PHE A 79 4.83 -6.22 5.35
CA PHE A 79 3.86 -7.12 5.97
C PHE A 79 3.09 -7.94 4.92
N VAL A 80 2.48 -7.29 3.93
CA VAL A 80 1.73 -7.98 2.87
C VAL A 80 2.64 -8.87 2.02
N GLY A 81 3.86 -8.42 1.72
CA GLY A 81 4.87 -9.22 1.03
C GLY A 81 5.17 -10.51 1.79
N SER A 82 5.36 -10.44 3.10
CA SER A 82 5.68 -11.61 3.93
C SER A 82 4.54 -12.63 4.05
N ILE A 83 3.28 -12.20 4.16
CA ILE A 83 2.13 -13.13 4.20
C ILE A 83 1.87 -13.81 2.84
N MET A 84 2.36 -13.23 1.74
CA MET A 84 2.27 -13.81 0.40
C MET A 84 3.35 -14.88 0.12
N LEU A 85 4.40 -14.99 0.93
CA LEU A 85 5.52 -15.94 0.74
C LEU A 85 5.12 -17.37 1.15
N HIS A 86 4.16 -17.98 0.45
CA HIS A 86 3.68 -19.33 0.75
C HIS A 86 3.32 -20.17 -0.50
N ASP A 87 3.59 -21.48 -0.41
CA ASP A 87 3.27 -22.59 -1.34
C ASP A 87 3.80 -22.56 -2.78
N HIS A 88 3.78 -21.42 -3.47
CA HIS A 88 3.98 -21.38 -4.92
C HIS A 88 5.02 -20.38 -5.39
N VAL A 89 5.82 -20.78 -6.39
CA VAL A 89 6.94 -19.98 -6.96
C VAL A 89 6.47 -18.62 -7.47
N LEU A 90 5.33 -18.55 -8.15
CA LEU A 90 4.77 -17.27 -8.63
C LEU A 90 4.40 -16.33 -7.48
N ARG A 91 3.93 -16.89 -6.35
CA ARG A 91 3.62 -16.12 -5.14
C ARG A 91 4.88 -15.66 -4.42
N TYR A 92 5.92 -16.50 -4.37
CA TYR A 92 7.22 -16.10 -3.84
C TYR A 92 7.79 -14.90 -4.62
N ILE A 93 7.67 -14.90 -5.95
CA ILE A 93 8.10 -13.78 -6.79
C ILE A 93 7.24 -12.54 -6.52
N ALA A 94 5.91 -12.66 -6.53
CA ALA A 94 5.01 -11.53 -6.28
C ALA A 94 5.20 -10.92 -4.87
N GLY A 95 5.26 -11.76 -3.84
CA GLY A 95 5.45 -11.36 -2.45
C GLY A 95 6.82 -10.74 -2.20
N SER A 96 7.88 -11.27 -2.82
CA SER A 96 9.23 -10.69 -2.71
C SER A 96 9.33 -9.33 -3.40
N ILE A 97 8.70 -9.14 -4.57
CA ILE A 97 8.64 -7.83 -5.24
C ILE A 97 7.95 -6.80 -4.34
N VAL A 98 6.76 -7.13 -3.80
CA VAL A 98 6.01 -6.24 -2.92
C VAL A 98 6.81 -5.94 -1.63
N GLY A 99 7.46 -6.94 -1.05
CA GLY A 99 8.30 -6.78 0.14
C GLY A 99 9.53 -5.91 -0.12
N VAL A 100 10.21 -6.08 -1.25
CA VAL A 100 11.37 -5.25 -1.66
C VAL A 100 10.94 -3.81 -1.93
N ILE A 101 9.80 -3.59 -2.58
CA ILE A 101 9.23 -2.25 -2.76
C ILE A 101 8.94 -1.62 -1.39
N GLY A 102 8.39 -2.39 -0.45
CA GLY A 102 8.17 -1.93 0.92
C GLY A 102 9.46 -1.47 1.62
N LEU A 103 10.54 -2.25 1.51
CA LEU A 103 11.86 -1.84 2.02
C LEU A 103 12.38 -0.57 1.34
N GLY A 104 12.14 -0.42 0.04
CA GLY A 104 12.44 0.81 -0.71
C GLY A 104 11.70 2.02 -0.15
N TYR A 105 10.40 1.89 0.16
CA TYR A 105 9.61 2.96 0.76
C TYR A 105 10.10 3.33 2.17
N ILE A 106 10.50 2.34 2.99
CA ILE A 106 11.11 2.59 4.29
C ILE A 106 12.45 3.32 4.14
N ALA A 107 13.28 2.93 3.16
CA ALA A 107 14.55 3.59 2.91
C ALA A 107 14.38 5.05 2.44
N LEU A 108 13.34 5.33 1.65
CA LEU A 108 13.02 6.68 1.18
C LEU A 108 12.60 7.63 2.30
N GLU A 109 12.05 7.14 3.42
CA GLU A 109 11.80 7.94 4.64
C GLU A 109 13.09 8.62 5.14
N PHE A 110 14.24 7.95 5.01
CA PHE A 110 15.53 8.47 5.45
C PHE A 110 16.20 9.41 4.43
N VAL A 111 15.55 9.68 3.29
CA VAL A 111 16.03 10.60 2.25
C VAL A 111 15.20 11.90 2.34
N PRO A 112 15.70 12.96 3.01
CA PRO A 112 14.92 14.18 3.29
C PRO A 112 14.55 15.00 2.04
N SER A 113 15.08 14.63 0.88
CA SER A 113 14.93 15.37 -0.39
C SER A 113 13.69 14.96 -1.20
N ILE A 114 12.92 13.98 -0.73
CA ILE A 114 11.74 13.48 -1.44
C ILE A 114 10.49 14.02 -0.74
N GLU A 115 9.91 15.07 -1.31
CA GLU A 115 8.61 15.55 -0.86
C GLU A 115 7.56 14.44 -1.05
N PRO A 116 6.76 14.13 -0.01
CA PRO A 116 5.64 13.20 -0.14
C PRO A 116 4.71 13.69 -1.26
N PRO A 117 4.30 12.81 -2.20
CA PRO A 117 3.33 13.18 -3.23
C PRO A 117 2.05 13.74 -2.59
N THR A 118 1.31 14.57 -3.31
CA THR A 118 0.10 15.27 -2.82
C THR A 118 -0.98 14.35 -2.22
N ASN A 119 -0.96 13.06 -2.55
CA ASN A 119 -1.82 12.04 -1.95
C ASN A 119 -1.39 11.57 -0.55
N MET A 120 -0.24 12.04 -0.06
CA MET A 120 0.40 11.79 1.23
C MET A 120 0.60 13.09 2.03
N ARG A 121 0.24 14.24 1.43
CA ARG A 121 0.21 15.53 2.12
C ARG A 121 -1.14 15.65 2.83
N GLU A 122 -1.06 15.95 4.12
CA GLU A 122 -2.17 16.45 4.91
C GLU A 122 -2.96 17.46 4.04
N ALA A 123 -4.24 17.17 3.80
CA ALA A 123 -5.17 18.28 3.65
C ALA A 123 -4.97 19.09 4.93
N ASP A 124 -4.61 20.38 4.80
CA ASP A 124 -4.50 21.29 5.92
C ASP A 124 -5.60 20.93 6.94
N PRO A 125 -5.28 20.69 8.22
CA PRO A 125 -6.29 20.55 9.24
C PRO A 125 -6.97 21.92 9.42
N SER A 126 -7.82 22.30 8.48
CA SER A 126 -8.69 23.48 8.56
C SER A 126 -9.86 23.23 9.51
N TRP A 127 -9.91 22.07 10.17
CA TRP A 127 -10.90 21.74 11.18
C TRP A 127 -10.22 21.47 12.52
N GLY A 128 -9.92 22.58 13.19
CA GLY A 128 -9.25 22.62 14.50
C GLY A 128 -8.71 24.01 14.87
N ALA A 129 -8.59 24.93 13.92
CA ALA A 129 -8.16 26.32 14.15
C ALA A 129 -9.30 27.29 14.52
N GLU A 130 -10.48 26.78 14.92
CA GLU A 130 -11.54 27.57 15.54
C GLU A 130 -12.11 26.80 16.73
N GLN A 131 -11.45 26.92 17.88
CA GLN A 131 -12.04 27.03 19.23
C GLN A 131 -10.95 26.90 20.29
N VAL A 132 -10.34 28.04 20.66
CA VAL A 132 -10.31 28.62 22.02
C VAL A 132 -9.85 30.06 21.95
#